data_AF-A0A3C1QYN7-F1
#
_entry.id   AF-A0A3C1QYN7-F1
#
_cell.length_a   1.000
_cell.length_b   1.000
_cell.length_c   1.000
_cell.angle_alpha   90.00
_cell.angle_beta   90.00
_cell.angle_gamma   90.00
#
_symmetry.space_group_name_H-M   'P 1'
#
loop_
_entity.id
_entity.type
_entity.pdbx_description
1 polymer ?
#
loop_
_entity_poly.entity_id
_entity_poly.type
_entity_poly.pdbx_seq_one_letter_code
_entity_poly.pdbx_strand_id
1 'polypeptide(L)'
;MMTVVKPVIRVLSPGNTGVVVLDEFEELAGSDLIQQADAGPRLSTYQVIDLNGAAGSGYFALDGARLAADRVHSLNAGEFSRLTYVGGSGDDRYQDEFMVRVANGTYWSDWVTGSVHTEPRMTASLKQLGTWSAVEGRGLELTYSFMSRVPDYYADDAQEREGFQSMNGLMRNAVRTALERWSNVSGVTFREVSDLVGGVMRFGSADLGDESIFGWAYGPDGVLSPNRLAGDVWLNWNTFLVDTADDMRVNQDEGSMNFLTSIHEIGHALGLSHPFDQDVRLPALTDSRIYTVMSYAGPTSGLEPSTPQLYDIAAIQEMYGSNTTFNAGNTTYRFTANTPTVETIYDANGVDTLDFSNQAINVTADLRPGMFTTFAGQDQALTIAYGTRIENLNGGDGADDLTGNIVANRIMGNRGNDFIRGLGGSDWTSGGAGNDTYLVGIADGDDTIDEQLEGGRDVLRLDLQGIDVTNLSERTFASTITARRIGQDLHVSIWKTNGPSLASVRIRNMGREEGRIEALEIYNGGRKVGRTIDLDSIYVQSDDRYARFQVSEFSSSVGQIALRV
;
A
#
# COMPACT_ATOMS: atom_id res chain seq x y z
N MET A 1 -14.73 -39.59 13.54
CA MET A 1 -14.12 -39.26 12.24
C MET A 1 -14.00 -37.75 12.21
N MET A 2 -12.79 -37.19 12.03
CA MET A 2 -12.67 -35.78 11.69
C MET A 2 -13.30 -35.60 10.30
N THR A 3 -14.33 -34.78 10.22
CA THR A 3 -14.91 -34.38 8.94
C THR A 3 -13.82 -33.68 8.15
N VAL A 4 -13.42 -34.25 7.01
CA VAL A 4 -12.43 -33.61 6.15
C VAL A 4 -13.10 -32.41 5.51
N VAL A 5 -12.60 -31.22 5.80
CA VAL A 5 -13.13 -29.95 5.27
C VAL A 5 -12.14 -29.35 4.28
N LYS A 6 -12.61 -28.37 3.51
CA LYS A 6 -11.77 -27.55 2.63
C LYS A 6 -10.73 -26.79 3.47
N PRO A 7 -9.43 -26.81 3.13
CA PRO A 7 -8.43 -25.98 3.80
C PRO A 7 -8.67 -24.49 3.54
N VAL A 8 -8.31 -23.67 4.52
CA VAL A 8 -8.29 -22.21 4.48
C VAL A 8 -6.86 -21.76 4.76
N ILE A 9 -6.32 -20.92 3.89
CA ILE A 9 -4.98 -20.34 4.05
C ILE A 9 -5.06 -18.82 4.01
N ARG A 10 -4.00 -18.17 4.46
CA ARG A 10 -3.74 -16.74 4.25
C ARG A 10 -2.29 -16.51 3.89
N VAL A 11 -2.00 -15.37 3.28
CA VAL A 11 -0.64 -14.85 3.15
C VAL A 11 -0.16 -14.33 4.50
N LEU A 12 1.08 -14.63 4.85
CA LEU A 12 1.73 -14.13 6.05
C LEU A 12 2.39 -12.79 5.74
N SER A 13 1.78 -11.70 6.21
CA SER A 13 2.33 -10.35 6.04
C SER A 13 2.11 -9.48 7.28
N PRO A 14 2.92 -8.42 7.48
CA PRO A 14 2.68 -7.42 8.51
C PRO A 14 1.26 -6.86 8.40
N GLY A 15 0.56 -6.73 9.52
CA GLY A 15 -0.82 -6.22 9.55
C GLY A 15 -1.87 -7.08 8.81
N ASN A 16 -1.52 -8.27 8.30
CA ASN A 16 -2.38 -9.08 7.44
C ASN A 16 -2.91 -8.29 6.23
N THR A 17 -2.02 -7.55 5.58
CA THR A 17 -2.25 -6.68 4.42
C THR A 17 -2.12 -7.41 3.07
N GLY A 18 -1.63 -8.65 3.07
CA GLY A 18 -1.28 -9.40 1.86
C GLY A 18 0.02 -8.96 1.17
N VAL A 19 0.67 -7.90 1.66
CA VAL A 19 1.91 -7.35 1.11
C VAL A 19 3.09 -7.75 1.97
N VAL A 20 3.95 -8.61 1.42
CA VAL A 20 5.23 -9.00 2.00
C VAL A 20 6.30 -8.07 1.45
N VAL A 21 7.19 -7.57 2.30
CA VAL A 21 8.29 -6.69 1.87
C VAL A 21 9.60 -7.45 2.00
N LEU A 22 10.41 -7.41 0.95
CA LEU A 22 11.74 -8.02 0.90
C LEU A 22 12.76 -7.01 0.41
N ASP A 23 13.99 -7.14 0.91
CA ASP A 23 15.12 -6.44 0.31
C ASP A 23 15.44 -7.03 -1.09
N GLU A 24 16.08 -6.24 -1.94
CA GLU A 24 16.56 -6.67 -3.26
C GLU A 24 17.35 -8.00 -3.20
N PHE A 25 16.92 -8.98 -3.99
CA PHE A 25 17.43 -10.36 -4.03
C PHE A 25 17.36 -11.15 -2.71
N GLU A 26 16.67 -10.65 -1.69
CA GLU A 26 16.42 -11.43 -0.48
C GLU A 26 15.58 -12.67 -0.80
N GLU A 27 15.95 -13.81 -0.21
CA GLU A 27 15.18 -15.05 -0.35
C GLU A 27 14.30 -15.26 0.87
N LEU A 28 12.99 -15.35 0.64
CA LEU A 28 12.02 -15.76 1.63
C LEU A 28 11.62 -17.22 1.40
N ALA A 29 11.59 -18.03 2.46
CA ALA A 29 11.11 -19.40 2.34
C ALA A 29 9.62 -19.42 1.99
N GLY A 30 9.21 -20.31 1.08
CA GLY A 30 7.80 -20.44 0.69
C GLY A 30 6.88 -20.78 1.86
N SER A 31 7.41 -21.44 2.90
CA SER A 31 6.69 -21.69 4.16
C SER A 31 6.37 -20.44 4.96
N ASP A 32 7.12 -19.36 4.75
CA ASP A 32 6.96 -18.09 5.45
C ASP A 32 6.02 -17.14 4.70
N LEU A 33 5.58 -17.52 3.49
CA LEU A 33 4.58 -16.78 2.71
C LEU A 33 3.14 -17.14 3.08
N ILE A 34 2.86 -18.36 3.54
CA ILE A 34 1.48 -18.82 3.76
C ILE A 34 1.31 -19.53 5.10
N GLN A 35 0.11 -19.41 5.67
CA GLN A 35 -0.28 -20.14 6.87
C GLN A 35 -1.65 -20.80 6.70
N GLN A 36 -1.78 -22.05 7.15
CA GLN A 36 -3.08 -22.69 7.33
C GLN A 36 -3.83 -22.00 8.47
N ALA A 37 -4.99 -21.42 8.15
CA ALA A 37 -5.82 -20.65 9.08
C ALA A 37 -6.88 -21.52 9.79
N ASP A 38 -7.07 -22.76 9.36
CA ASP A 38 -7.99 -23.73 9.97
C ASP A 38 -7.26 -24.82 10.78
N ALA A 39 -8.02 -25.53 11.63
CA ALA A 39 -7.53 -26.67 12.43
C ALA A 39 -7.67 -28.04 11.73
N GLY A 40 -7.81 -28.04 10.41
CA GLY A 40 -8.05 -29.21 9.58
C GLY A 40 -6.81 -30.09 9.39
N PRO A 41 -6.91 -31.10 8.52
CA PRO A 41 -5.81 -32.04 8.28
C PRO A 41 -4.58 -31.33 7.72
N ARG A 42 -3.43 -31.98 7.88
CA ARG A 42 -2.15 -31.50 7.33
C ARG A 42 -2.23 -31.36 5.81
N LEU A 43 -1.62 -30.28 5.33
CA LEU A 43 -1.44 -30.00 3.91
C LEU A 43 -0.43 -30.98 3.29
N SER A 44 -0.66 -31.38 2.04
CA SER A 44 0.15 -32.38 1.32
C SER A 44 0.63 -31.90 -0.04
N THR A 45 -0.07 -30.95 -0.65
CA THR A 45 0.20 -30.48 -2.02
C THR A 45 -0.08 -29.00 -2.10
N TYR A 46 0.75 -28.30 -2.86
CA TYR A 46 0.77 -26.85 -2.98
C TYR A 46 0.76 -26.49 -4.45
N GLN A 47 0.11 -25.39 -4.80
CA GLN A 47 0.23 -24.79 -6.11
C GLN A 47 0.54 -23.31 -5.96
N VAL A 48 1.51 -22.85 -6.74
CA VAL A 48 1.93 -21.45 -6.79
C VAL A 48 1.90 -20.95 -8.23
N ILE A 49 1.60 -19.67 -8.40
CA ILE A 49 1.69 -18.92 -9.65
C ILE A 49 2.37 -17.60 -9.32
N ASP A 50 3.38 -17.24 -10.11
CA ASP A 50 3.92 -15.88 -10.20
C ASP A 50 3.19 -15.19 -11.36
N LEU A 51 2.52 -14.07 -11.11
CA LEU A 51 1.72 -13.34 -12.10
C LEU A 51 2.54 -12.26 -12.83
N ASN A 52 3.84 -12.11 -12.53
CA ASN A 52 4.69 -11.10 -13.15
C ASN A 52 6.01 -11.67 -13.66
N GLY A 53 6.06 -11.89 -14.98
CA GLY A 53 7.26 -12.38 -15.67
C GLY A 53 8.28 -11.33 -16.08
N ALA A 54 8.22 -10.10 -15.54
CA ALA A 54 9.15 -9.03 -15.90
C ALA A 54 10.63 -9.39 -15.62
N ALA A 55 11.55 -8.72 -16.33
CA ALA A 55 12.98 -9.02 -16.27
C ALA A 55 13.67 -8.61 -14.96
N GLY A 56 12.95 -7.94 -14.05
CA GLY A 56 13.44 -7.52 -12.73
C GLY A 56 12.44 -7.75 -11.61
N SER A 57 11.31 -8.40 -11.86
CA SER A 57 10.35 -8.80 -10.83
C SER A 57 10.93 -9.89 -9.94
N GLY A 58 10.44 -9.95 -8.71
CA GLY A 58 10.55 -11.10 -7.84
C GLY A 58 9.95 -12.35 -8.48
N TYR A 59 10.35 -13.52 -7.97
CA TYR A 59 9.92 -14.79 -8.55
C TYR A 59 10.03 -15.95 -7.57
N PHE A 60 9.23 -16.98 -7.79
CA PHE A 60 9.43 -18.27 -7.11
C PHE A 60 10.62 -19.02 -7.69
N ALA A 61 11.44 -19.61 -6.82
CA ALA A 61 12.52 -20.52 -7.17
C ALA A 61 12.39 -21.84 -6.40
N LEU A 62 12.63 -22.97 -7.08
CA LEU A 62 12.72 -24.29 -6.46
C LEU A 62 14.14 -24.81 -6.61
N ASP A 63 14.79 -25.12 -5.48
CA ASP A 63 16.18 -25.59 -5.47
C ASP A 63 17.13 -24.62 -6.24
N GLY A 64 16.87 -23.32 -6.13
CA GLY A 64 17.60 -22.23 -6.80
C GLY A 64 17.23 -21.99 -8.28
N ALA A 65 16.31 -22.78 -8.85
CA ALA A 65 15.86 -22.61 -10.23
C ALA A 65 14.57 -21.79 -10.29
N ARG A 66 14.59 -20.65 -11.02
CA ARG A 66 13.41 -19.80 -11.27
C ARG A 66 12.28 -20.61 -11.92
N LEU A 67 11.09 -20.53 -11.33
CA LEU A 67 9.86 -21.05 -11.90
C LEU A 67 9.33 -20.05 -12.93
N ALA A 68 8.74 -20.56 -14.01
CA ALA A 68 8.16 -19.71 -15.06
C ALA A 68 6.92 -18.97 -14.54
N ALA A 69 6.84 -17.66 -14.75
CA ALA A 69 5.65 -16.86 -14.48
C ALA A 69 4.44 -17.29 -15.34
N ASP A 70 3.25 -16.82 -14.96
CA ASP A 70 1.94 -17.07 -15.60
C ASP A 70 1.60 -18.56 -15.75
N ARG A 71 2.14 -19.40 -14.87
CA ARG A 71 1.94 -20.85 -14.92
C ARG A 71 1.74 -21.45 -13.53
N VAL A 72 0.78 -22.37 -13.45
CA VAL A 72 0.57 -23.19 -12.25
C VAL A 72 1.72 -24.18 -12.08
N HIS A 73 2.46 -24.06 -10.98
CA HIS A 73 3.45 -25.04 -10.53
C HIS A 73 2.86 -25.87 -9.39
N SER A 74 2.91 -27.19 -9.50
CA SER A 74 2.41 -28.10 -8.46
C SER A 74 3.57 -28.70 -7.69
N LEU A 75 3.53 -28.60 -6.37
CA LEU A 75 4.61 -28.97 -5.47
C LEU A 75 4.09 -29.95 -4.42
N ASN A 76 4.89 -30.97 -4.10
CA ASN A 76 4.68 -31.77 -2.89
C ASN A 76 5.23 -31.04 -1.65
N ALA A 77 4.92 -31.52 -0.45
CA ALA A 77 5.37 -30.88 0.79
C ALA A 77 6.90 -30.74 0.92
N GLY A 78 7.67 -31.70 0.39
CA GLY A 78 9.13 -31.61 0.38
C GLY A 78 9.64 -30.54 -0.57
N GLU A 79 9.09 -30.45 -1.79
CA GLU A 79 9.42 -29.37 -2.74
C GLU A 79 9.02 -28.00 -2.19
N PHE A 80 7.82 -27.88 -1.60
CA PHE A 80 7.36 -26.63 -0.98
C PHE A 80 8.29 -26.17 0.15
N SER A 81 8.83 -27.09 0.95
CA SER A 81 9.80 -26.75 2.01
C SER A 81 11.16 -26.23 1.49
N ARG A 82 11.43 -26.37 0.18
CA ARG A 82 12.63 -25.85 -0.50
C ARG A 82 12.30 -24.81 -1.56
N LEU A 83 11.02 -24.42 -1.64
CA LEU A 83 10.58 -23.31 -2.46
C LEU A 83 11.01 -22.03 -1.76
N THR A 84 11.57 -21.09 -2.51
CA THR A 84 11.80 -19.72 -2.06
C THR A 84 11.06 -18.76 -2.99
N TYR A 85 10.72 -17.59 -2.47
CA TYR A 85 10.45 -16.41 -3.27
C TYR A 85 11.66 -15.51 -3.18
N VAL A 86 12.21 -15.13 -4.32
CA VAL A 86 13.39 -14.28 -4.42
C VAL A 86 12.91 -12.89 -4.79
N GLY A 87 13.27 -11.89 -3.99
CA GLY A 87 13.03 -10.48 -4.32
C GLY A 87 13.64 -10.12 -5.68
N GLY A 88 12.98 -9.24 -6.40
CA GLY A 88 13.45 -8.75 -7.69
C GLY A 88 14.68 -7.84 -7.59
N SER A 89 14.88 -7.06 -8.65
CA SER A 89 15.99 -6.11 -8.77
C SER A 89 15.49 -4.67 -8.80
N GLY A 90 16.14 -3.81 -8.03
CA GLY A 90 15.76 -2.42 -7.83
C GLY A 90 14.49 -2.26 -7.00
N ASP A 91 13.86 -1.10 -7.18
CA ASP A 91 12.50 -0.84 -6.74
C ASP A 91 11.56 -1.34 -7.83
N ASP A 92 10.94 -2.49 -7.58
CA ASP A 92 10.08 -3.17 -8.53
C ASP A 92 8.62 -3.15 -8.10
N ARG A 93 8.15 -2.10 -7.40
CA ARG A 93 6.72 -1.89 -7.00
C ARG A 93 5.68 -2.11 -8.12
N TYR A 94 6.13 -2.38 -9.36
CA TYR A 94 5.49 -3.27 -10.33
C TYR A 94 5.02 -4.63 -9.75
N GLN A 95 3.80 -4.67 -9.21
CA GLN A 95 2.92 -5.87 -9.09
C GLN A 95 3.64 -7.23 -9.10
N ASP A 96 4.43 -7.52 -8.06
CA ASP A 96 4.99 -8.85 -7.77
C ASP A 96 3.91 -9.72 -7.13
N GLU A 97 2.79 -9.83 -7.86
CA GLU A 97 1.60 -10.54 -7.44
C GLU A 97 1.79 -12.03 -7.64
N PHE A 98 1.33 -12.79 -6.66
CA PHE A 98 1.39 -14.22 -6.69
C PHE A 98 0.09 -14.81 -6.19
N MET A 99 -0.15 -16.06 -6.58
CA MET A 99 -1.28 -16.83 -6.10
C MET A 99 -0.83 -18.14 -5.52
N VAL A 100 -1.43 -18.53 -4.40
CA VAL A 100 -1.19 -19.83 -3.76
C VAL A 100 -2.49 -20.54 -3.44
N ARG A 101 -2.49 -21.87 -3.59
CA ARG A 101 -3.49 -22.74 -2.97
C ARG A 101 -2.88 -24.04 -2.48
N VAL A 102 -3.56 -24.70 -1.56
CA VAL A 102 -3.07 -25.92 -0.90
C VAL A 102 -4.13 -27.02 -0.90
N ALA A 103 -3.71 -28.27 -0.74
CA ALA A 103 -4.60 -29.41 -0.58
C ALA A 103 -4.24 -30.28 0.63
N ASN A 104 -5.25 -30.88 1.24
CA ASN A 104 -5.12 -31.84 2.34
C ASN A 104 -5.28 -33.31 1.89
N GLY A 105 -5.04 -33.57 0.59
CA GLY A 105 -5.23 -34.87 -0.04
C GLY A 105 -6.67 -35.18 -0.46
N THR A 106 -7.67 -34.43 0.03
CA THR A 106 -9.09 -34.59 -0.38
C THR A 106 -9.62 -33.33 -1.08
N TYR A 107 -9.42 -32.16 -0.47
CA TYR A 107 -9.93 -30.88 -0.97
C TYR A 107 -8.79 -29.90 -1.18
N TRP A 108 -8.98 -29.02 -2.18
CA TRP A 108 -8.17 -27.83 -2.40
C TRP A 108 -8.78 -26.63 -1.67
N SER A 109 -7.94 -25.77 -1.10
CA SER A 109 -8.34 -24.43 -0.69
C SER A 109 -8.79 -23.59 -1.88
N ASP A 110 -9.42 -22.45 -1.60
CA ASP A 110 -9.47 -21.37 -2.58
C ASP A 110 -8.05 -20.91 -2.90
N TRP A 111 -7.90 -20.29 -4.07
CA TRP A 111 -6.71 -19.50 -4.33
C TRP A 111 -6.73 -18.27 -3.44
N VAL A 112 -5.55 -17.89 -2.98
CA VAL A 112 -5.32 -16.64 -2.26
C VAL A 112 -4.25 -15.88 -3.01
N THR A 113 -4.52 -14.60 -3.25
CA THR A 113 -3.59 -13.66 -3.84
C THR A 113 -2.76 -12.99 -2.74
N GLY A 114 -1.48 -12.76 -3.03
CA GLY A 114 -0.59 -11.92 -2.26
C GLY A 114 0.30 -11.11 -3.18
N SER A 115 0.99 -10.14 -2.61
CA SER A 115 2.01 -9.36 -3.32
C SER A 115 3.29 -9.39 -2.52
N VAL A 116 4.41 -9.50 -3.22
CA VAL A 116 5.72 -9.13 -2.66
C VAL A 116 6.04 -7.74 -3.17
N HIS A 117 6.59 -6.87 -2.33
CA HIS A 117 7.21 -5.63 -2.77
C HIS A 117 8.69 -5.78 -2.52
N THR A 118 9.49 -5.77 -3.60
CA THR A 118 10.94 -5.72 -3.46
C THR A 118 11.34 -4.27 -3.31
N GLU A 119 11.93 -3.95 -2.18
CA GLU A 119 12.49 -2.64 -1.92
C GLU A 119 14.02 -2.73 -1.96
N PRO A 120 14.75 -1.64 -2.28
CA PRO A 120 16.16 -1.57 -1.93
C PRO A 120 16.31 -1.76 -0.42
N ARG A 121 17.55 -1.95 0.06
CA ARG A 121 17.89 -2.14 1.49
C ARG A 121 17.50 -0.94 2.37
N MET A 122 16.21 -0.69 2.50
CA MET A 122 15.63 0.63 2.80
C MET A 122 15.85 0.99 4.27
N THR A 123 15.53 0.07 5.17
CA THR A 123 15.72 0.31 6.60
C THR A 123 17.21 0.26 6.96
N ALA A 124 17.97 -0.64 6.36
CA ALA A 124 19.42 -0.72 6.56
C ALA A 124 20.15 0.55 6.08
N SER A 125 19.66 1.22 5.03
CA SER A 125 20.23 2.48 4.54
C SER A 125 19.97 3.67 5.47
N LEU A 126 18.92 3.61 6.29
CA LEU A 126 18.57 4.69 7.23
C LEU A 126 19.06 4.41 8.65
N LYS A 127 19.13 3.16 9.11
CA LYS A 127 19.44 2.81 10.51
C LYS A 127 20.95 2.79 10.82
N GLN A 128 21.66 3.88 10.54
CA GLN A 128 23.13 3.91 10.60
C GLN A 128 23.72 4.90 11.65
N LEU A 129 22.90 5.61 12.43
CA LEU A 129 23.36 6.55 13.47
C LEU A 129 23.22 6.04 14.92
N GLY A 130 22.91 4.76 15.12
CA GLY A 130 22.68 4.16 16.45
C GLY A 130 21.22 4.22 16.90
N THR A 131 20.95 3.90 18.16
CA THR A 131 19.58 3.88 18.71
C THR A 131 19.57 4.21 20.20
N TRP A 132 18.46 4.79 20.67
CA TRP A 132 18.18 4.97 22.10
C TRP A 132 17.75 3.67 22.80
N SER A 133 17.28 2.67 22.05
CA SER A 133 16.78 1.42 22.61
C SER A 133 17.85 0.33 22.57
N ALA A 134 18.10 -0.31 23.71
CA ALA A 134 18.97 -1.48 23.77
C ALA A 134 18.35 -2.74 23.15
N VAL A 135 17.06 -2.72 22.83
CA VAL A 135 16.31 -3.84 22.23
C VAL A 135 15.56 -3.31 21.02
N GLU A 136 15.89 -3.82 19.84
CA GLU A 136 15.21 -3.51 18.60
C GLU A 136 13.71 -3.81 18.68
N GLY A 137 12.89 -2.97 18.06
CA GLY A 137 11.43 -3.06 18.10
C GLY A 137 10.80 -2.68 19.44
N ARG A 138 11.58 -2.23 20.44
CA ARG A 138 11.05 -1.85 21.75
C ARG A 138 10.89 -0.34 21.87
N GLY A 139 9.64 0.08 22.11
CA GLY A 139 9.30 1.47 22.38
C GLY A 139 9.86 2.01 23.70
N LEU A 140 9.94 3.33 23.80
CA LEU A 140 10.46 4.06 24.97
C LEU A 140 9.92 5.50 25.03
N GLU A 141 10.00 6.12 26.20
CA GLU A 141 9.71 7.56 26.37
C GLU A 141 11.01 8.36 26.32
N LEU A 142 11.07 9.38 25.46
CA LEU A 142 12.12 10.40 25.42
C LEU A 142 11.61 11.70 26.02
N THR A 143 12.37 12.29 26.95
CA THR A 143 12.08 13.66 27.39
C THR A 143 12.73 14.65 26.44
N TYR A 144 12.07 15.79 26.21
CA TYR A 144 12.64 16.89 25.43
C TYR A 144 12.47 18.24 26.10
N SER A 145 13.34 19.19 25.78
CA SER A 145 13.23 20.59 26.24
C SER A 145 13.67 21.59 25.18
N PHE A 146 13.17 22.82 25.27
CA PHE A 146 13.61 23.94 24.43
C PHE A 146 14.68 24.77 25.14
N MET A 147 15.85 24.91 24.52
CA MET A 147 17.00 25.56 25.12
C MET A 147 16.72 27.04 25.45
N SER A 148 17.01 27.42 26.69
CA SER A 148 17.00 28.81 27.17
C SER A 148 18.37 29.48 27.06
N ARG A 149 19.42 28.66 26.95
CA ARG A 149 20.82 29.01 26.69
C ARG A 149 21.51 27.80 26.07
N VAL A 150 22.65 28.01 25.40
CA VAL A 150 23.50 26.89 24.95
C VAL A 150 24.01 26.11 26.17
N PRO A 151 23.83 24.78 26.24
CA PRO A 151 24.28 23.97 27.35
C PRO A 151 25.80 24.00 27.58
N ASP A 152 26.23 23.79 28.84
CA ASP A 152 27.63 23.91 29.26
C ASP A 152 28.52 22.76 28.73
N TYR A 153 27.93 21.70 28.16
CA TYR A 153 28.68 20.62 27.50
C TYR A 153 29.12 20.93 26.07
N TYR A 154 28.65 22.03 25.48
CA TYR A 154 29.21 22.56 24.23
C TYR A 154 30.54 23.27 24.53
N ALA A 155 31.53 23.08 23.66
CA ALA A 155 32.79 23.82 23.72
C ALA A 155 32.55 25.33 23.62
N ASP A 156 33.46 26.14 24.18
CA ASP A 156 33.32 27.61 24.19
C ASP A 156 33.33 28.23 22.79
N ASP A 157 33.93 27.55 21.81
CA ASP A 157 34.04 27.92 20.40
C ASP A 157 33.08 27.15 19.49
N ALA A 158 32.07 26.47 20.05
CA ALA A 158 31.07 25.74 19.28
C ALA A 158 30.20 26.69 18.42
N GLN A 159 29.91 26.29 17.18
CA GLN A 159 29.11 27.08 16.23
C GLN A 159 27.72 27.39 16.78
N GLU A 160 27.14 26.50 17.58
CA GLU A 160 25.83 26.66 18.21
C GLU A 160 25.76 27.82 19.21
N ARG A 161 26.91 28.36 19.63
CA ARG A 161 26.99 29.58 20.45
C ARG A 161 26.86 30.86 19.62
N GLU A 162 27.17 30.81 18.34
CA GLU A 162 27.06 31.95 17.45
C GLU A 162 25.59 32.28 17.17
N GLY A 163 25.18 33.50 17.49
CA GLY A 163 23.81 33.95 17.22
C GLY A 163 22.71 33.13 17.89
N PHE A 164 22.98 32.46 19.02
CA PHE A 164 21.96 31.69 19.75
C PHE A 164 20.69 32.49 20.01
N GLN A 165 19.54 31.91 19.66
CA GLN A 165 18.23 32.43 20.02
C GLN A 165 17.38 31.30 20.62
N SER A 166 16.63 31.63 21.66
CA SER A 166 15.56 30.74 22.11
C SER A 166 14.47 30.68 21.05
N MET A 167 14.05 29.47 20.69
CA MET A 167 12.96 29.26 19.74
C MET A 167 11.72 30.07 20.13
N ASN A 168 11.04 30.65 19.13
CA ASN A 168 9.80 31.39 19.37
C ASN A 168 8.59 30.44 19.52
N GLY A 169 7.38 30.98 19.67
CA GLY A 169 6.17 30.17 19.83
C GLY A 169 5.86 29.26 18.63
N LEU A 170 6.08 29.76 17.41
CA LEU A 170 5.80 29.05 16.15
C LEU A 170 6.76 27.86 15.98
N MET A 171 8.06 28.09 16.13
CA MET A 171 9.07 27.02 16.05
C MET A 171 8.82 25.92 17.08
N ARG A 172 8.52 26.30 18.33
CA ARG A 172 8.18 25.32 19.37
C ARG A 172 6.94 24.51 19.02
N ASN A 173 5.95 25.12 18.38
CA ASN A 173 4.75 24.42 17.94
C ASN A 173 5.06 23.44 16.81
N ALA A 174 5.82 23.86 15.79
CA ALA A 174 6.25 23.01 14.69
C ALA A 174 7.06 21.79 15.18
N VAL A 175 8.02 21.99 16.09
CA VAL A 175 8.77 20.89 16.71
C VAL A 175 7.85 19.93 17.46
N ARG A 176 6.88 20.42 18.23
CA ARG A 176 5.91 19.56 18.93
C ARG A 176 5.09 18.73 17.95
N THR A 177 4.58 19.34 16.88
CA THR A 177 3.84 18.64 15.84
C THR A 177 4.72 17.61 15.14
N ALA A 178 5.98 17.92 14.82
CA ALA A 178 6.92 16.98 14.22
C ALA A 178 7.24 15.79 15.14
N LEU A 179 7.44 16.03 16.45
CA LEU A 179 7.56 14.96 17.46
C LEU A 179 6.30 14.10 17.52
N GLU A 180 5.12 14.72 17.44
CA GLU A 180 3.85 14.00 17.37
C GLU A 180 3.79 13.10 16.13
N ARG A 181 4.20 13.59 14.94
CA ARG A 181 4.23 12.77 13.70
C ARG A 181 5.11 11.54 13.85
N TRP A 182 6.28 11.64 14.48
CA TRP A 182 7.12 10.48 14.80
C TRP A 182 6.49 9.54 15.83
N SER A 183 5.81 10.08 16.85
CA SER A 183 5.13 9.26 17.86
C SER A 183 3.88 8.55 17.34
N ASN A 184 3.20 9.12 16.35
CA ASN A 184 2.01 8.52 15.74
C ASN A 184 2.33 7.21 15.05
N VAL A 185 3.56 7.07 14.52
CA VAL A 185 3.96 5.90 13.71
C VAL A 185 4.85 4.91 14.45
N SER A 186 5.40 5.27 15.62
CA SER A 186 6.42 4.49 16.32
C SER A 186 6.09 4.24 17.79
N GLY A 187 6.81 3.31 18.41
CA GLY A 187 6.75 3.08 19.86
C GLY A 187 7.46 4.15 20.69
N VAL A 188 7.92 5.25 20.09
CA VAL A 188 8.55 6.38 20.80
C VAL A 188 7.48 7.36 21.27
N THR A 189 7.49 7.70 22.55
CA THR A 189 6.67 8.78 23.10
C THR A 189 7.55 9.93 23.55
N PHE A 190 7.04 11.16 23.42
CA PHE A 190 7.78 12.37 23.79
C PHE A 190 7.11 13.09 24.94
N ARG A 191 7.91 13.49 25.94
CA ARG A 191 7.44 14.28 27.08
C ARG A 191 8.25 15.55 27.25
N GLU A 192 7.58 16.70 27.11
CA GLU A 192 8.23 17.99 27.36
C GLU A 192 8.58 18.15 28.85
N VAL A 193 9.79 18.62 29.10
CA VAL A 193 10.28 19.03 30.42
C VAL A 193 10.85 20.45 30.34
N SER A 194 10.99 21.12 31.49
CA SER A 194 11.65 22.42 31.52
C SER A 194 13.13 22.27 31.19
N ASP A 195 13.71 23.28 30.53
CA ASP A 195 15.14 23.29 30.20
C ASP A 195 16.06 23.31 31.44
N LEU A 196 15.53 23.74 32.59
CA LEU A 196 16.21 23.62 33.89
C LEU A 196 16.46 22.16 34.30
N VAL A 197 15.52 21.26 33.97
CA VAL A 197 15.69 19.82 34.15
C VAL A 197 16.53 19.23 33.01
N GLY A 198 16.28 19.71 31.80
CA GLY A 198 16.90 19.23 30.57
C GLY A 198 16.22 17.97 30.03
N GLY A 199 15.88 17.99 28.75
CA GLY A 199 15.45 16.82 28.01
C GLY A 199 16.63 15.95 27.58
N VAL A 200 16.37 14.66 27.33
CA VAL A 200 17.32 13.78 26.61
C VAL A 200 17.58 14.35 25.21
N MET A 201 16.54 14.88 24.57
CA MET A 201 16.67 15.70 23.36
C MET A 201 16.50 17.17 23.72
N ARG A 202 17.34 18.05 23.19
CA ARG A 202 17.15 19.49 23.37
C ARG A 202 17.12 20.23 22.03
N PHE A 203 16.24 21.21 21.94
CA PHE A 203 15.98 21.96 20.73
C PHE A 203 16.44 23.40 20.89
N GLY A 204 17.37 23.85 20.04
CA GLY A 204 17.91 25.20 20.01
C GLY A 204 17.89 25.81 18.62
N SER A 205 18.16 27.12 18.54
CA SER A 205 18.43 27.79 17.26
C SER A 205 19.64 28.68 17.36
N ALA A 206 20.46 28.70 16.31
CA ALA A 206 21.73 29.40 16.25
C ALA A 206 22.06 29.80 14.80
N ASP A 207 23.04 30.69 14.63
CA ASP A 207 23.58 30.98 13.31
C ASP A 207 24.47 29.80 12.94
N LEU A 208 24.07 29.04 11.94
CA LEU A 208 24.81 27.83 11.55
C LEU A 208 25.93 28.11 10.53
N GLY A 209 26.21 29.39 10.25
CA GLY A 209 27.35 29.84 9.46
C GLY A 209 27.15 29.80 7.94
N ASP A 210 26.09 29.14 7.46
CA ASP A 210 25.71 29.04 6.05
C ASP A 210 24.18 29.05 5.89
N GLU A 211 23.66 29.90 4.99
CA GLU A 211 22.22 30.01 4.71
C GLU A 211 21.64 28.79 3.98
N SER A 212 22.47 27.90 3.43
CA SER A 212 22.05 26.63 2.84
C SER A 212 21.84 25.50 3.86
N ILE A 213 22.27 25.70 5.10
CA ILE A 213 22.07 24.74 6.20
C ILE A 213 20.81 25.16 6.96
N PHE A 214 19.77 24.32 6.91
CA PHE A 214 18.50 24.60 7.57
C PHE A 214 18.51 24.10 9.02
N GLY A 215 19.22 23.01 9.30
CA GLY A 215 19.43 22.48 10.63
C GLY A 215 20.52 21.43 10.67
N TRP A 216 20.81 20.94 11.87
CA TRP A 216 21.49 19.67 12.09
C TRP A 216 21.07 19.07 13.43
N ALA A 217 21.30 17.78 13.58
CA ALA A 217 21.10 17.06 14.83
C ALA A 217 22.23 16.10 15.14
N TYR A 218 22.35 15.78 16.42
CA TYR A 218 23.26 14.78 16.93
C TYR A 218 22.52 13.46 17.13
N GLY A 219 23.01 12.40 16.50
CA GLY A 219 22.43 11.06 16.64
C GLY A 219 22.50 10.49 18.06
N PRO A 220 21.77 9.40 18.32
CA PRO A 220 21.73 8.74 19.62
C PRO A 220 23.06 8.09 20.00
N ASP A 221 23.41 8.15 21.29
CA ASP A 221 24.55 7.41 21.85
C ASP A 221 24.13 6.28 22.82
N GLY A 222 22.83 6.01 22.90
CA GLY A 222 22.23 4.97 23.74
C GLY A 222 22.11 5.35 25.22
N VAL A 223 22.47 6.58 25.62
CA VAL A 223 22.40 7.03 27.02
C VAL A 223 21.30 8.05 27.22
N LEU A 224 20.22 7.66 27.90
CA LEU A 224 19.09 8.54 28.23
C LEU A 224 19.45 9.56 29.33
N SER A 225 20.22 10.60 28.99
CA SER A 225 20.69 11.63 29.90
C SER A 225 20.74 13.01 29.26
N PRO A 226 20.28 14.08 29.95
CA PRO A 226 20.11 15.41 29.35
C PRO A 226 21.39 16.28 29.26
N ASN A 227 22.56 15.75 29.64
CA ASN A 227 23.81 16.50 29.72
C ASN A 227 24.84 15.99 28.70
N ARG A 228 24.40 15.82 27.45
CA ARG A 228 25.16 15.20 26.35
C ARG A 228 24.76 15.88 25.04
N LEU A 229 25.64 15.84 24.06
CA LEU A 229 25.34 16.32 22.70
C LEU A 229 24.29 15.44 22.00
N ALA A 230 24.31 14.14 22.25
CA ALA A 230 23.43 13.18 21.60
C ALA A 230 21.95 13.55 21.80
N GLY A 231 21.20 13.60 20.70
CA GLY A 231 19.79 13.97 20.69
C GLY A 231 19.51 15.48 20.58
N ASP A 232 20.53 16.34 20.64
CA ASP A 232 20.34 17.77 20.45
C ASP A 232 20.06 18.10 18.98
N VAL A 233 19.13 19.02 18.77
CA VAL A 233 18.65 19.47 17.45
C VAL A 233 18.79 20.99 17.37
N TRP A 234 19.42 21.46 16.29
CA TRP A 234 19.68 22.87 16.03
C TRP A 234 19.06 23.30 14.71
N LEU A 235 18.27 24.37 14.76
CA LEU A 235 17.66 24.99 13.57
C LEU A 235 18.33 26.33 13.28
N ASN A 236 18.57 26.63 12.01
CA ASN A 236 19.22 27.87 11.61
C ASN A 236 18.26 29.06 11.74
N TRP A 237 18.56 30.01 12.63
CA TRP A 237 17.64 31.13 12.86
C TRP A 237 17.58 32.09 11.66
N ASN A 238 18.65 32.18 10.85
CA ASN A 238 18.72 33.07 9.69
C ASN A 238 17.69 32.68 8.61
N THR A 239 17.29 31.41 8.53
CA THR A 239 16.29 30.89 7.59
C THR A 239 14.93 30.63 8.24
N PHE A 240 14.87 30.37 9.56
CA PHE A 240 13.63 30.02 10.27
C PHE A 240 12.84 31.21 10.87
N LEU A 241 13.45 32.40 11.03
CA LEU A 241 12.81 33.52 11.75
C LEU A 241 12.16 34.59 10.86
N VAL A 242 12.19 34.44 9.53
CA VAL A 242 11.52 35.39 8.62
C VAL A 242 10.06 34.96 8.45
N ASP A 243 9.19 35.45 9.33
CA ASP A 243 7.74 35.18 9.31
C ASP A 243 7.07 35.88 8.13
N THR A 244 7.03 35.18 6.99
CA THR A 244 6.01 35.43 5.97
C THR A 244 5.23 34.16 5.75
N ALA A 245 3.99 34.12 6.23
CA ALA A 245 3.08 32.98 6.07
C ALA A 245 2.97 32.48 4.61
N ASP A 246 3.17 33.37 3.64
CA ASP A 246 3.04 33.08 2.21
C ASP A 246 4.27 32.38 1.58
N ASP A 247 5.40 32.28 2.29
CA ASP A 247 6.62 31.65 1.76
C ASP A 247 6.86 30.29 2.43
N MET A 248 6.58 29.23 1.67
CA MET A 248 6.74 27.82 2.06
C MET A 248 8.18 27.43 2.44
N ARG A 249 9.17 28.29 2.16
CA ARG A 249 10.56 28.07 2.59
C ARG A 249 10.85 28.59 3.98
N VAL A 250 10.06 29.54 4.48
CA VAL A 250 10.33 30.23 5.76
C VAL A 250 9.18 30.12 6.76
N ASN A 251 7.97 29.78 6.34
CA ASN A 251 6.86 29.48 7.25
C ASN A 251 7.09 28.15 8.01
N GLN A 252 6.24 27.82 8.99
CA GLN A 252 6.43 26.67 9.90
C GLN A 252 5.27 25.68 9.87
N ASP A 253 4.45 25.78 8.81
CA ASP A 253 3.24 25.01 8.64
C ASP A 253 3.54 23.67 7.95
N GLU A 254 2.66 22.69 8.11
CA GLU A 254 2.74 21.42 7.38
C GLU A 254 2.80 21.66 5.86
N GLY A 255 3.63 20.89 5.16
CA GLY A 255 3.90 21.08 3.73
C GLY A 255 5.06 22.06 3.41
N SER A 256 5.63 22.72 4.42
CA SER A 256 6.74 23.67 4.28
C SER A 256 8.12 23.03 4.46
N MET A 257 9.15 23.70 3.92
CA MET A 257 10.55 23.26 4.07
C MET A 257 11.02 23.26 5.53
N ASN A 258 10.63 24.25 6.32
CA ASN A 258 11.08 24.34 7.71
C ASN A 258 10.36 23.33 8.62
N PHE A 259 9.09 23.04 8.32
CA PHE A 259 8.40 21.93 8.99
C PHE A 259 9.03 20.58 8.63
N LEU A 260 9.30 20.34 7.34
CA LEU A 260 10.06 19.17 6.89
C LEU A 260 11.42 19.08 7.59
N THR A 261 12.16 20.18 7.69
CA THR A 261 13.46 20.21 8.38
C THR A 261 13.29 19.78 9.84
N SER A 262 12.22 20.22 10.52
CA SER A 262 11.96 19.76 11.89
C SER A 262 11.75 18.24 11.95
N ILE A 263 10.98 17.66 11.01
CA ILE A 263 10.81 16.20 10.92
C ILE A 263 12.16 15.51 10.66
N HIS A 264 12.94 16.04 9.70
CA HIS A 264 14.22 15.52 9.27
C HIS A 264 15.25 15.47 10.42
N GLU A 265 15.45 16.59 11.11
CA GLU A 265 16.43 16.66 12.20
C GLU A 265 16.01 15.81 13.40
N ILE A 266 14.71 15.68 13.65
CA ILE A 266 14.21 14.71 14.65
C ILE A 266 14.53 13.27 14.19
N GLY A 267 14.43 12.96 12.90
CA GLY A 267 14.85 11.67 12.33
C GLY A 267 16.31 11.33 12.66
N HIS A 268 17.23 12.28 12.46
CA HIS A 268 18.64 12.15 12.88
C HIS A 268 18.78 11.92 14.39
N ALA A 269 18.11 12.74 15.21
CA ALA A 269 18.13 12.61 16.66
C ALA A 269 17.51 11.30 17.18
N LEU A 270 16.67 10.64 16.37
CA LEU A 270 16.14 9.30 16.63
C LEU A 270 17.04 8.18 16.08
N GLY A 271 18.02 8.50 15.24
CA GLY A 271 19.05 7.57 14.75
C GLY A 271 18.98 7.23 13.26
N LEU A 272 18.16 7.93 12.48
CA LEU A 272 18.11 7.78 11.03
C LEU A 272 19.21 8.60 10.35
N SER A 273 19.96 8.02 9.42
CA SER A 273 20.94 8.72 8.59
C SER A 273 20.30 9.23 7.31
N HIS A 274 20.98 10.17 6.64
CA HIS A 274 20.75 10.35 5.21
C HIS A 274 20.99 9.04 4.46
N PRO A 275 20.22 8.75 3.40
CA PRO A 275 20.32 7.52 2.63
C PRO A 275 21.55 7.45 1.71
N PHE A 276 22.37 8.50 1.65
CA PHE A 276 23.52 8.61 0.74
C PHE A 276 24.87 8.81 1.44
N ASP A 277 24.89 9.08 2.76
CA ASP A 277 26.12 9.43 3.48
C ASP A 277 26.95 8.21 3.88
N GLN A 278 26.27 7.12 4.21
CA GLN A 278 26.88 5.94 4.84
C GLN A 278 27.19 4.83 3.81
N ASP A 279 27.60 3.66 4.28
CA ASP A 279 28.03 2.55 3.41
C ASP A 279 26.85 1.89 2.69
N VAL A 280 25.72 1.68 3.38
CA VAL A 280 24.49 1.19 2.76
C VAL A 280 23.69 2.39 2.27
N ARG A 281 23.42 2.44 0.96
CA ARG A 281 22.79 3.60 0.31
C ARG A 281 21.57 3.22 -0.50
N LEU A 282 20.62 4.15 -0.60
CA LEU A 282 19.50 4.01 -1.52
C LEU A 282 19.93 4.29 -2.97
N PRO A 283 19.34 3.57 -3.95
CA PRO A 283 19.40 3.96 -5.35
C PRO A 283 18.77 5.35 -5.60
N ALA A 284 19.19 6.03 -6.67
CA ALA A 284 18.76 7.38 -6.97
C ALA A 284 17.24 7.56 -7.17
N LEU A 285 16.52 6.52 -7.58
CA LEU A 285 15.06 6.59 -7.76
C LEU A 285 14.30 6.64 -6.42
N THR A 286 14.87 6.02 -5.39
CA THR A 286 14.26 5.90 -4.06
C THR A 286 14.93 6.78 -3.01
N ASP A 287 16.11 7.33 -3.31
CA ASP A 287 16.70 8.46 -2.59
C ASP A 287 15.95 9.74 -2.96
N SER A 288 14.73 9.87 -2.45
CA SER A 288 13.92 11.08 -2.56
C SER A 288 13.02 11.26 -1.34
N ARG A 289 12.60 12.51 -1.13
CA ARG A 289 11.70 12.92 -0.04
C ARG A 289 10.29 12.35 -0.15
N ILE A 290 9.96 11.67 -1.24
CA ILE A 290 8.71 10.90 -1.37
C ILE A 290 8.82 9.57 -0.59
N TYR A 291 10.03 9.01 -0.46
CA TYR A 291 10.27 7.74 0.26
C TYR A 291 10.81 7.93 1.67
N THR A 292 11.67 8.94 1.86
CA THR A 292 12.29 9.24 3.13
C THR A 292 12.55 10.74 3.25
N VAL A 293 12.06 11.35 4.34
CA VAL A 293 12.36 12.74 4.68
C VAL A 293 13.86 12.97 4.90
N MET A 294 14.65 11.91 5.09
CA MET A 294 16.11 11.96 5.21
C MET A 294 16.83 12.22 3.88
N SER A 295 16.13 12.19 2.74
CA SER A 295 16.72 12.53 1.44
C SER A 295 16.81 14.04 1.22
N TYR A 296 17.75 14.44 0.35
CA TYR A 296 17.87 15.83 -0.13
C TYR A 296 17.13 16.08 -1.45
N ALA A 297 16.69 15.03 -2.15
CA ALA A 297 15.96 15.17 -3.40
C ALA A 297 14.46 15.35 -3.13
N GLY A 298 13.96 16.58 -3.25
CA GLY A 298 12.54 16.90 -3.06
C GLY A 298 11.63 16.42 -4.20
N PRO A 299 10.30 16.36 -3.96
CA PRO A 299 9.32 16.05 -5.00
C PRO A 299 9.29 17.14 -6.08
N THR A 300 8.93 16.75 -7.29
CA THR A 300 8.96 17.61 -8.49
C THR A 300 8.03 18.82 -8.43
N SER A 301 7.03 18.80 -7.55
CA SER A 301 6.02 19.86 -7.40
C SER A 301 6.41 20.98 -6.42
N GLY A 302 7.48 20.80 -5.64
CA GLY A 302 7.93 21.77 -4.63
C GLY A 302 7.10 21.78 -3.33
N LEU A 303 6.20 20.81 -3.15
CA LEU A 303 5.46 20.59 -1.90
C LEU A 303 6.22 19.61 -1.01
N GLU A 304 6.59 20.02 0.21
CA GLU A 304 7.40 19.15 1.07
C GLU A 304 6.54 18.19 1.91
N PRO A 305 7.08 17.04 2.34
CA PRO A 305 6.35 16.10 3.18
C PRO A 305 5.90 16.66 4.53
N SER A 306 4.67 16.30 4.96
CA SER A 306 4.11 16.67 6.28
C SER A 306 4.23 15.56 7.33
N THR A 307 4.75 14.38 6.95
CA THR A 307 4.89 13.20 7.82
C THR A 307 6.22 12.50 7.56
N PRO A 308 6.72 11.64 8.48
CA PRO A 308 7.67 10.60 8.12
C PRO A 308 7.12 9.79 6.93
N GLN A 309 7.96 9.52 5.93
CA GLN A 309 7.55 8.81 4.72
C GLN A 309 7.72 7.30 4.86
N LEU A 310 7.32 6.55 3.83
CA LEU A 310 7.26 5.08 3.81
C LEU A 310 8.49 4.38 4.44
N TYR A 311 9.70 4.77 4.03
CA TYR A 311 10.93 4.14 4.53
C TYR A 311 11.32 4.64 5.92
N ASP A 312 10.99 5.90 6.24
CA ASP A 312 11.18 6.43 7.59
C ASP A 312 10.35 5.64 8.59
N ILE A 313 9.08 5.37 8.25
CA ILE A 313 8.14 4.60 9.08
C ILE A 313 8.63 3.15 9.22
N ALA A 314 9.04 2.51 8.11
CA ALA A 314 9.58 1.15 8.18
C ALA A 314 10.82 1.07 9.09
N ALA A 315 11.78 1.99 8.93
CA ALA A 315 13.01 2.03 9.71
C ALA A 315 12.74 2.31 11.20
N ILE A 316 11.92 3.31 11.51
CA ILE A 316 11.65 3.70 12.90
C ILE A 316 10.85 2.63 13.64
N GLN A 317 9.94 1.94 12.96
CA GLN A 317 9.19 0.82 13.54
C GLN A 317 10.06 -0.41 13.79
N GLU A 318 11.05 -0.67 12.92
CA GLU A 318 12.04 -1.71 13.19
C GLU A 318 12.88 -1.33 14.43
N MET A 319 13.30 -0.07 14.56
CA MET A 319 14.11 0.40 15.71
C MET A 319 13.33 0.40 17.03
N TYR A 320 12.09 0.91 17.04
CA TYR A 320 11.36 1.27 18.26
C TYR A 320 9.96 0.64 18.37
N GLY A 321 9.58 -0.23 17.44
CA GLY A 321 8.23 -0.80 17.35
C GLY A 321 7.23 0.19 16.76
N SER A 322 6.02 -0.29 16.46
CA SER A 322 4.93 0.53 15.91
C SER A 322 3.96 1.01 16.99
N ASN A 323 3.28 2.14 16.74
CA ASN A 323 2.26 2.64 17.65
C ASN A 323 0.91 1.94 17.41
N THR A 324 0.61 0.91 18.21
CA THR A 324 -0.61 0.12 18.04
C THR A 324 -1.91 0.81 18.47
N THR A 325 -1.88 2.12 18.77
CA THR A 325 -3.05 2.86 19.28
C THR A 325 -3.42 4.08 18.45
N PHE A 326 -2.52 4.54 17.57
CA PHE A 326 -2.80 5.67 16.70
C PHE A 326 -3.88 5.30 15.68
N ASN A 327 -4.96 6.08 15.64
CA ASN A 327 -6.12 5.86 14.79
C ASN A 327 -6.73 4.44 14.85
N ALA A 328 -6.55 3.69 15.94
CA ALA A 328 -6.95 2.28 16.06
C ALA A 328 -8.49 1.97 16.02
N GLY A 329 -9.32 2.93 15.63
CA GLY A 329 -10.73 2.74 15.33
C GLY A 329 -11.04 3.23 13.92
N ASN A 330 -12.29 3.14 13.48
CA ASN A 330 -12.64 3.48 12.10
C ASN A 330 -12.33 4.96 11.77
N THR A 331 -11.40 5.16 10.84
CA THR A 331 -10.89 6.47 10.45
C THR A 331 -11.25 6.78 8.99
N THR A 332 -11.66 8.01 8.72
CA THR A 332 -11.86 8.51 7.34
C THR A 332 -10.80 9.54 7.04
N TYR A 333 -9.89 9.19 6.14
CA TYR A 333 -8.86 10.07 5.61
C TYR A 333 -9.44 10.87 4.45
N ARG A 334 -9.72 12.15 4.70
CA ARG A 334 -10.30 13.08 3.72
C ARG A 334 -9.43 14.32 3.61
N PHE A 335 -9.07 14.68 2.38
CA PHE A 335 -8.15 15.77 2.09
C PHE A 335 -8.88 17.04 1.65
N THR A 336 -8.22 18.19 1.76
CA THR A 336 -8.76 19.45 1.26
C THR A 336 -8.98 19.35 -0.26
N ALA A 337 -10.13 19.85 -0.73
CA ALA A 337 -10.50 19.74 -2.14
C ALA A 337 -9.45 20.40 -3.05
N ASN A 338 -8.96 19.64 -4.03
CA ASN A 338 -8.00 20.09 -5.05
C ASN A 338 -6.72 20.73 -4.48
N THR A 339 -6.34 20.36 -3.25
CA THR A 339 -5.10 20.80 -2.61
C THR A 339 -4.22 19.57 -2.41
N PRO A 340 -3.08 19.47 -3.12
CA PRO A 340 -2.20 18.34 -2.96
C PRO A 340 -1.54 18.32 -1.58
N THR A 341 -1.13 17.13 -1.14
CA THR A 341 -0.28 16.91 0.03
C THR A 341 0.79 15.86 -0.32
N VAL A 342 1.84 15.74 0.49
CA VAL A 342 2.82 14.65 0.42
C VAL A 342 2.92 14.00 1.79
N GLU A 343 2.26 12.84 1.95
CA GLU A 343 2.14 12.17 3.25
C GLU A 343 2.12 10.64 3.12
N THR A 344 2.66 9.96 4.13
CA THR A 344 2.41 8.52 4.32
C THR A 344 1.37 8.29 5.41
N ILE A 345 0.35 7.49 5.10
CA ILE A 345 -0.73 7.12 6.03
C ILE A 345 -0.28 5.94 6.89
N TYR A 346 -0.37 6.12 8.21
CA TYR A 346 -0.24 5.04 9.18
C TYR A 346 -1.53 4.95 10.00
N ASP A 347 -2.05 3.73 10.10
CA ASP A 347 -3.21 3.40 10.93
C ASP A 347 -2.94 2.07 11.64
N ALA A 348 -3.21 2.03 12.94
CA ALA A 348 -2.96 0.84 13.73
C ALA A 348 -4.03 -0.24 13.55
N ASN A 349 -5.29 0.15 13.34
CA ASN A 349 -6.43 -0.78 13.24
C ASN A 349 -7.73 -0.03 12.96
N GLY A 350 -8.74 -0.72 12.46
CA GLY A 350 -10.02 -0.09 12.21
C GLY A 350 -10.70 -0.73 11.01
N VAL A 351 -11.77 -0.07 10.57
CA VAL A 351 -12.30 -0.22 9.22
C VAL A 351 -12.27 1.17 8.62
N ASP A 352 -11.25 1.41 7.80
CA ASP A 352 -10.79 2.75 7.46
C ASP A 352 -11.16 3.11 6.02
N THR A 353 -11.21 4.40 5.72
CA THR A 353 -11.65 4.90 4.40
C THR A 353 -10.68 5.95 3.87
N LEU A 354 -10.16 5.76 2.65
CA LEU A 354 -9.61 6.86 1.86
C LEU A 354 -10.75 7.51 1.07
N ASP A 355 -11.02 8.79 1.33
CA ASP A 355 -12.17 9.50 0.79
C ASP A 355 -11.76 10.70 -0.07
N PHE A 356 -11.84 10.51 -1.39
CA PHE A 356 -11.58 11.54 -2.39
C PHE A 356 -12.86 12.14 -2.99
N SER A 357 -14.02 11.94 -2.36
CA SER A 357 -15.33 12.39 -2.89
C SER A 357 -15.50 13.91 -3.04
N ASN A 358 -14.51 14.73 -2.65
CA ASN A 358 -14.46 16.16 -2.92
C ASN A 358 -13.40 16.58 -3.96
N GLN A 359 -12.73 15.63 -4.60
CA GLN A 359 -11.74 15.92 -5.63
C GLN A 359 -12.42 16.03 -6.99
N ALA A 360 -12.15 17.11 -7.72
CA ALA A 360 -12.82 17.41 -8.99
C ALA A 360 -12.10 16.85 -10.22
N ILE A 361 -10.93 16.25 -10.02
CA ILE A 361 -10.07 15.70 -11.07
C ILE A 361 -9.73 14.26 -10.74
N ASN A 362 -9.22 13.54 -11.74
CA ASN A 362 -8.89 12.13 -11.66
C ASN A 362 -8.01 11.81 -10.45
N VAL A 363 -8.37 10.72 -9.78
CA VAL A 363 -7.64 10.08 -8.70
C VAL A 363 -7.13 8.73 -9.20
N THR A 364 -5.87 8.43 -8.94
CA THR A 364 -5.34 7.07 -9.08
C THR A 364 -4.95 6.61 -7.70
N ALA A 365 -5.72 5.70 -7.10
CA ALA A 365 -5.55 5.24 -5.74
C ALA A 365 -5.42 3.72 -5.66
N ASP A 366 -4.55 3.26 -4.78
CA ASP A 366 -4.27 1.84 -4.55
C ASP A 366 -4.18 1.60 -3.03
N LEU A 367 -5.04 0.73 -2.50
CA LEU A 367 -5.13 0.46 -1.06
C LEU A 367 -4.05 -0.51 -0.55
N ARG A 368 -3.16 -1.00 -1.40
CA ARG A 368 -2.04 -1.86 -0.98
C ARG A 368 -0.91 -1.02 -0.38
N PRO A 369 -0.37 -1.40 0.78
CA PRO A 369 0.77 -0.71 1.39
C PRO A 369 1.97 -0.55 0.47
N GLY A 370 2.61 0.61 0.50
CA GLY A 370 3.73 0.98 -0.35
C GLY A 370 3.34 1.43 -1.77
N MET A 371 2.07 1.33 -2.16
CA MET A 371 1.59 1.88 -3.42
C MET A 371 1.31 3.38 -3.28
N PHE A 372 1.52 4.12 -4.36
CA PHE A 372 1.31 5.56 -4.39
C PHE A 372 -0.04 5.92 -4.98
N THR A 373 -0.66 6.92 -4.36
CA THR A 373 -1.86 7.58 -4.86
C THR A 373 -1.50 8.91 -5.50
N THR A 374 -2.07 9.16 -6.68
CA THR A 374 -2.08 10.46 -7.36
C THR A 374 -3.44 11.10 -7.13
N PHE A 375 -3.48 12.32 -6.59
CA PHE A 375 -4.70 13.12 -6.45
C PHE A 375 -4.37 14.61 -6.49
N ALA A 376 -5.37 15.46 -6.74
CA ALA A 376 -5.20 16.92 -6.81
C ALA A 376 -4.08 17.37 -7.79
N GLY A 377 -3.76 16.56 -8.81
CA GLY A 377 -2.73 16.84 -9.81
C GLY A 377 -1.31 16.58 -9.32
N GLN A 378 -1.15 16.04 -8.12
CA GLN A 378 0.14 15.64 -7.54
C GLN A 378 0.35 14.15 -7.75
N ASP A 379 1.39 13.79 -8.49
CA ASP A 379 1.88 12.42 -8.57
C ASP A 379 2.52 12.01 -7.25
N GLN A 380 2.28 10.77 -6.83
CA GLN A 380 2.87 10.19 -5.60
C GLN A 380 2.60 11.04 -4.35
N ALA A 381 1.37 11.56 -4.26
CA ALA A 381 0.94 12.45 -3.19
C ALA A 381 0.74 11.71 -1.86
N LEU A 382 0.26 10.47 -1.91
CA LEU A 382 0.05 9.67 -0.71
C LEU A 382 0.59 8.27 -0.91
N THR A 383 1.01 7.64 0.19
CA THR A 383 1.19 6.19 0.25
C THR A 383 0.71 5.66 1.59
N ILE A 384 0.55 4.34 1.69
CA ILE A 384 0.11 3.65 2.91
C ILE A 384 1.34 2.93 3.47
N ALA A 385 1.67 3.17 4.74
CA ALA A 385 2.81 2.52 5.40
C ALA A 385 2.66 0.99 5.42
N TYR A 386 3.77 0.25 5.33
CA TYR A 386 3.74 -1.20 5.49
C TYR A 386 3.14 -1.60 6.85
N GLY A 387 2.27 -2.61 6.82
CA GLY A 387 1.53 -3.06 8.01
C GLY A 387 0.27 -2.27 8.33
N THR A 388 0.01 -1.14 7.67
CA THR A 388 -1.27 -0.43 7.71
C THR A 388 -2.25 -1.09 6.74
N ARG A 389 -3.53 -1.18 7.09
CA ARG A 389 -4.59 -1.68 6.20
C ARG A 389 -5.70 -0.66 6.12
N ILE A 390 -6.18 -0.38 4.91
CA ILE A 390 -7.35 0.46 4.67
C ILE A 390 -8.38 -0.35 3.87
N GLU A 391 -9.64 -0.36 4.32
CA GLU A 391 -10.67 -1.24 3.77
C GLU A 391 -11.53 -0.56 2.70
N ASN A 392 -11.69 0.76 2.74
CA ASN A 392 -12.66 1.45 1.89
C ASN A 392 -12.02 2.57 1.06
N LEU A 393 -12.54 2.78 -0.14
CA LEU A 393 -12.05 3.77 -1.09
C LEU A 393 -13.21 4.48 -1.79
N ASN A 394 -13.22 5.80 -1.74
CA ASN A 394 -14.13 6.63 -2.52
C ASN A 394 -13.33 7.48 -3.51
N GLY A 395 -13.64 7.37 -4.81
CA GLY A 395 -13.17 8.26 -5.86
C GLY A 395 -13.76 9.67 -5.77
N GLY A 396 -13.38 10.54 -6.69
CA GLY A 396 -13.85 11.90 -6.86
C GLY A 396 -14.87 12.05 -8.00
N ASP A 397 -14.83 13.20 -8.68
CA ASP A 397 -15.69 13.49 -9.85
C ASP A 397 -14.98 13.25 -11.20
N GLY A 398 -13.72 12.80 -11.16
CA GLY A 398 -12.86 12.58 -12.33
C GLY A 398 -13.00 11.16 -12.88
N ALA A 399 -12.27 10.84 -13.95
CA ALA A 399 -12.17 9.44 -14.40
C ALA A 399 -11.07 8.74 -13.59
N ASP A 400 -11.49 8.03 -12.54
CA ASP A 400 -10.59 7.52 -11.52
C ASP A 400 -10.07 6.11 -11.83
N ASP A 401 -8.91 5.77 -11.29
CA ASP A 401 -8.38 4.41 -11.24
C ASP A 401 -8.25 3.99 -9.78
N LEU A 402 -9.13 3.07 -9.35
CA LEU A 402 -9.34 2.69 -7.96
C LEU A 402 -9.03 1.21 -7.77
N THR A 403 -8.00 0.92 -6.97
CA THR A 403 -7.56 -0.44 -6.67
C THR A 403 -7.67 -0.73 -5.18
N GLY A 404 -8.35 -1.82 -4.83
CA GLY A 404 -8.47 -2.36 -3.48
C GLY A 404 -7.20 -3.06 -3.01
N ASN A 405 -7.34 -4.00 -2.09
CA ASN A 405 -6.27 -4.84 -1.56
C ASN A 405 -6.80 -6.27 -1.36
N ILE A 406 -6.15 -7.11 -0.53
CA ILE A 406 -6.53 -8.53 -0.43
C ILE A 406 -7.69 -8.82 0.53
N VAL A 407 -8.25 -7.79 1.18
CA VAL A 407 -9.39 -7.94 2.10
C VAL A 407 -10.65 -7.41 1.46
N ALA A 408 -11.81 -7.78 2.00
CA ALA A 408 -13.09 -7.26 1.53
C ALA A 408 -13.12 -5.73 1.58
N ASN A 409 -13.15 -5.11 0.40
CA ASN A 409 -13.18 -3.67 0.23
C ASN A 409 -14.57 -3.14 -0.10
N ARG A 410 -14.80 -1.88 0.24
CA ARG A 410 -15.92 -1.10 -0.28
C ARG A 410 -15.41 0.03 -1.15
N ILE A 411 -15.65 -0.06 -2.46
CA ILE A 411 -15.13 0.91 -3.44
C ILE A 411 -16.29 1.65 -4.12
N MET A 412 -16.24 2.98 -4.12
CA MET A 412 -17.18 3.84 -4.84
C MET A 412 -16.43 4.74 -5.83
N GLY A 413 -16.74 4.66 -7.13
CA GLY A 413 -16.21 5.56 -8.17
C GLY A 413 -16.75 6.99 -8.02
N ASN A 414 -18.06 7.11 -7.82
CA ASN A 414 -18.85 8.35 -7.76
C ASN A 414 -19.24 8.89 -9.13
N ARG A 415 -18.56 9.92 -9.64
CA ARG A 415 -18.85 10.46 -10.98
C ARG A 415 -17.58 10.32 -11.79
N GLY A 416 -17.70 10.01 -13.07
CA GLY A 416 -16.52 9.77 -13.88
C GLY A 416 -16.70 8.57 -14.77
N ASN A 417 -15.65 8.24 -15.53
CA ASN A 417 -15.57 6.93 -16.16
C ASN A 417 -14.49 6.18 -15.39
N ASP A 418 -14.90 5.45 -14.37
CA ASP A 418 -13.99 4.92 -13.36
C ASP A 418 -13.52 3.50 -13.72
N PHE A 419 -12.29 3.19 -13.37
CA PHE A 419 -11.71 1.86 -13.47
C PHE A 419 -11.53 1.29 -12.07
N ILE A 420 -12.27 0.23 -11.75
CA ILE A 420 -12.34 -0.33 -10.40
C ILE A 420 -11.78 -1.76 -10.39
N ARG A 421 -10.84 -2.01 -9.47
CA ARG A 421 -10.25 -3.32 -9.16
C ARG A 421 -10.45 -3.62 -7.68
N GLY A 422 -11.15 -4.71 -7.36
CA GLY A 422 -11.26 -5.21 -5.99
C GLY A 422 -9.96 -5.85 -5.49
N LEU A 423 -9.37 -6.70 -6.33
CA LEU A 423 -8.33 -7.67 -5.97
C LEU A 423 -8.91 -8.76 -5.06
N GLY A 424 -8.12 -9.32 -4.13
CA GLY A 424 -8.58 -10.42 -3.29
C GLY A 424 -9.63 -9.97 -2.27
N GLY A 425 -10.58 -10.83 -1.91
CA GLY A 425 -11.55 -10.49 -0.87
C GLY A 425 -12.96 -10.90 -1.26
N SER A 426 -13.95 -10.12 -0.86
CA SER A 426 -15.32 -10.26 -1.34
C SER A 426 -15.85 -8.85 -1.35
N ASP A 427 -15.64 -8.18 -2.48
CA ASP A 427 -15.71 -6.73 -2.52
C ASP A 427 -17.13 -6.25 -2.82
N TRP A 428 -17.44 -5.05 -2.35
CA TRP A 428 -18.61 -4.31 -2.78
C TRP A 428 -18.15 -3.10 -3.57
N THR A 429 -18.59 -3.01 -4.83
CA THR A 429 -18.17 -1.95 -5.75
C THR A 429 -19.37 -1.26 -6.40
N SER A 430 -19.22 0.04 -6.67
CA SER A 430 -20.21 0.87 -7.36
C SER A 430 -19.47 1.98 -8.11
N GLY A 431 -19.66 2.09 -9.42
CA GLY A 431 -19.01 3.04 -10.31
C GLY A 431 -19.70 4.37 -10.20
N GLY A 432 -21.04 4.35 -10.31
CA GLY A 432 -21.86 5.52 -10.14
C GLY A 432 -22.21 6.14 -11.49
N ALA A 433 -21.92 7.43 -11.67
CA ALA A 433 -22.34 8.17 -12.86
C ALA A 433 -21.23 8.25 -13.90
N GLY A 434 -21.45 7.61 -15.06
CA GLY A 434 -20.58 7.62 -16.22
C GLY A 434 -20.29 6.21 -16.68
N ASN A 435 -19.35 6.00 -17.60
CA ASN A 435 -19.09 4.69 -18.19
C ASN A 435 -17.98 3.98 -17.42
N ASP A 436 -18.36 3.11 -16.50
CA ASP A 436 -17.43 2.51 -15.55
C ASP A 436 -16.94 1.13 -15.99
N THR A 437 -15.80 0.71 -15.49
CA THR A 437 -15.21 -0.59 -15.78
C THR A 437 -14.77 -1.30 -14.51
N TYR A 438 -15.28 -2.50 -14.30
CA TYR A 438 -14.92 -3.38 -13.20
C TYR A 438 -14.02 -4.49 -13.69
N LEU A 439 -12.83 -4.63 -13.11
CA LEU A 439 -11.96 -5.76 -13.38
C LEU A 439 -12.06 -6.78 -12.24
N VAL A 440 -12.39 -8.02 -12.60
CA VAL A 440 -12.41 -9.17 -11.69
C VAL A 440 -11.45 -10.23 -12.24
N GLY A 441 -10.36 -10.45 -11.52
CA GLY A 441 -9.37 -11.48 -11.78
C GLY A 441 -9.75 -12.83 -11.17
N ILE A 442 -8.81 -13.77 -11.25
CA ILE A 442 -8.92 -15.03 -10.52
C ILE A 442 -8.47 -14.83 -9.07
N ALA A 443 -9.14 -15.49 -8.13
CA ALA A 443 -8.92 -15.34 -6.69
C ALA A 443 -9.28 -13.97 -6.10
N ASP A 444 -9.98 -13.13 -6.86
CA ASP A 444 -10.58 -11.90 -6.34
C ASP A 444 -11.71 -12.21 -5.33
N GLY A 445 -12.25 -13.42 -5.39
CA GLY A 445 -13.20 -13.97 -4.43
C GLY A 445 -14.63 -13.84 -4.90
N ASP A 446 -15.54 -13.45 -4.01
CA ASP A 446 -16.99 -13.39 -4.28
C ASP A 446 -17.51 -11.94 -4.20
N ASP A 447 -17.41 -11.23 -5.31
CA ASP A 447 -17.66 -9.79 -5.39
C ASP A 447 -19.14 -9.45 -5.63
N THR A 448 -19.48 -8.21 -5.33
CA THR A 448 -20.79 -7.62 -5.60
C THR A 448 -20.64 -6.26 -6.25
N ILE A 449 -21.17 -6.14 -7.47
CA ILE A 449 -21.35 -4.86 -8.16
C ILE A 449 -22.78 -4.39 -7.93
N ASP A 450 -22.93 -3.19 -7.36
CA ASP A 450 -24.23 -2.56 -7.07
C ASP A 450 -24.24 -1.13 -7.61
N GLU A 451 -24.64 -1.00 -8.88
CA GLU A 451 -24.66 0.28 -9.58
C GLU A 451 -25.74 1.23 -9.06
N GLN A 452 -25.45 2.53 -9.19
CA GLN A 452 -26.43 3.57 -8.90
C GLN A 452 -27.26 3.92 -10.14
N LEU A 453 -28.31 4.73 -9.93
CA LEU A 453 -29.10 5.27 -11.04
C LEU A 453 -28.33 6.39 -11.74
N GLU A 454 -28.67 6.67 -13.00
CA GLU A 454 -27.95 7.63 -13.86
C GLU A 454 -26.55 7.15 -14.28
N GLY A 455 -26.33 5.83 -14.28
CA GLY A 455 -25.12 5.21 -14.82
C GLY A 455 -24.99 5.40 -16.34
N GLY A 456 -23.76 5.22 -16.83
CA GLY A 456 -23.44 5.24 -18.25
C GLY A 456 -23.58 3.86 -18.86
N ARG A 457 -22.62 3.49 -19.70
CA ARG A 457 -22.49 2.16 -20.29
C ARG A 457 -21.30 1.46 -19.67
N ASP A 458 -21.58 0.51 -18.80
CA ASP A 458 -20.62 -0.08 -17.90
C ASP A 458 -20.12 -1.43 -18.42
N VAL A 459 -18.91 -1.79 -17.98
CA VAL A 459 -18.18 -2.96 -18.47
C VAL A 459 -17.66 -3.80 -17.31
N LEU A 460 -18.06 -5.07 -17.27
CA LEU A 460 -17.35 -6.09 -16.51
C LEU A 460 -16.22 -6.68 -17.36
N ARG A 461 -14.98 -6.60 -16.87
CA ARG A 461 -13.81 -7.28 -17.41
C ARG A 461 -13.45 -8.46 -16.51
N LEU A 462 -13.35 -9.65 -17.09
CA LEU A 462 -12.80 -10.81 -16.40
C LEU A 462 -11.37 -11.07 -16.88
N ASP A 463 -10.39 -11.05 -15.99
CA ASP A 463 -9.02 -11.46 -16.32
C ASP A 463 -8.79 -12.94 -15.94
N LEU A 464 -8.32 -13.71 -16.91
CA LEU A 464 -8.03 -15.13 -16.78
C LEU A 464 -6.53 -15.43 -16.64
N GLN A 465 -5.71 -14.40 -16.41
CA GLN A 465 -4.27 -14.56 -16.14
C GLN A 465 -4.04 -15.64 -15.07
N GLY A 466 -3.01 -16.48 -15.25
CA GLY A 466 -2.72 -17.60 -14.36
C GLY A 466 -3.56 -18.86 -14.59
N ILE A 467 -4.63 -18.81 -15.39
CA ILE A 467 -5.27 -20.02 -15.94
C ILE A 467 -4.57 -20.41 -17.24
N ASP A 468 -4.26 -21.69 -17.40
CA ASP A 468 -3.79 -22.22 -18.69
C ASP A 468 -4.92 -22.14 -19.73
N VAL A 469 -4.91 -21.06 -20.49
CA VAL A 469 -5.81 -20.79 -21.61
C VAL A 469 -5.12 -21.05 -22.95
N THR A 470 -4.02 -21.82 -22.99
CA THR A 470 -3.21 -22.04 -24.21
C THR A 470 -3.93 -22.76 -25.36
N ASN A 471 -5.19 -23.15 -25.16
CA ASN A 471 -6.14 -23.45 -26.23
C ASN A 471 -7.52 -22.94 -25.84
N LEU A 472 -7.79 -21.63 -26.02
CA LEU A 472 -9.13 -21.05 -26.01
C LEU A 472 -9.92 -21.53 -27.24
N SER A 473 -10.15 -22.84 -27.29
CA SER A 473 -11.25 -23.39 -28.06
C SER A 473 -12.56 -22.93 -27.40
N GLU A 474 -13.61 -22.84 -28.21
CA GLU A 474 -14.98 -22.58 -27.74
C GLU A 474 -15.37 -23.47 -26.54
N ARG A 475 -14.88 -24.72 -26.49
CA ARG A 475 -15.12 -25.66 -25.38
C ARG A 475 -14.45 -25.26 -24.07
N THR A 476 -13.20 -24.80 -24.11
CA THR A 476 -12.46 -24.40 -22.91
C THR A 476 -13.12 -23.17 -22.30
N PHE A 477 -13.48 -22.20 -23.14
CA PHE A 477 -14.20 -20.98 -22.76
C PHE A 477 -15.58 -21.28 -22.14
N ALA A 478 -16.41 -22.07 -22.84
CA ALA A 478 -17.74 -22.48 -22.36
C ALA A 478 -17.70 -23.24 -21.02
N SER A 479 -16.58 -23.89 -20.70
CA SER A 479 -16.42 -24.63 -19.44
C SER A 479 -15.92 -23.78 -18.26
N THR A 480 -15.38 -22.60 -18.55
CA THR A 480 -14.64 -21.76 -17.59
C THR A 480 -15.51 -20.62 -17.05
N ILE A 481 -16.47 -20.10 -17.82
CA ILE A 481 -17.32 -19.00 -17.36
C ILE A 481 -18.77 -19.46 -17.35
N THR A 482 -19.50 -19.14 -16.27
CA THR A 482 -20.95 -19.40 -16.17
C THR A 482 -21.70 -18.13 -15.84
N ALA A 483 -22.96 -18.05 -16.28
CA ALA A 483 -23.91 -17.07 -15.84
C ALA A 483 -25.13 -17.76 -15.21
N ARG A 484 -25.67 -17.15 -14.16
CA ARG A 484 -26.87 -17.61 -13.46
C ARG A 484 -27.68 -16.43 -13.00
N ARG A 485 -28.99 -16.41 -13.27
CA ARG A 485 -29.89 -15.37 -12.79
C ARG A 485 -30.56 -15.81 -11.49
N ILE A 486 -30.46 -14.98 -10.46
CA ILE A 486 -31.14 -15.23 -9.18
C ILE A 486 -31.98 -13.99 -8.85
N GLY A 487 -33.29 -14.10 -9.05
CA GLY A 487 -34.19 -12.95 -8.91
C GLY A 487 -33.88 -11.86 -9.93
N GLN A 488 -33.47 -10.68 -9.45
CA GLN A 488 -33.09 -9.53 -10.28
C GLN A 488 -31.59 -9.44 -10.56
N ASP A 489 -30.80 -10.36 -10.03
CA ASP A 489 -29.34 -10.29 -10.08
C ASP A 489 -28.78 -11.31 -11.07
N LEU A 490 -27.62 -10.97 -11.65
CA LEU A 490 -26.83 -11.87 -12.49
C LEU A 490 -25.56 -12.26 -11.75
N HIS A 491 -25.35 -13.56 -11.55
CA HIS A 491 -24.11 -14.12 -11.03
C HIS A 491 -23.26 -14.59 -12.20
N VAL A 492 -22.06 -14.03 -12.33
CA VAL A 492 -21.02 -14.48 -13.26
C VAL A 492 -19.92 -15.15 -12.44
N SER A 493 -19.38 -16.28 -12.92
CA SER A 493 -18.35 -17.00 -12.18
C SER A 493 -17.28 -17.56 -13.11
N ILE A 494 -16.03 -17.50 -12.65
CA ILE A 494 -14.86 -18.10 -13.29
C ILE A 494 -14.61 -19.45 -12.62
N TRP A 495 -14.44 -20.51 -13.40
CA TRP A 495 -14.30 -21.89 -12.94
C TRP A 495 -13.03 -22.51 -13.45
N LYS A 496 -12.43 -23.38 -12.65
CA LYS A 496 -11.47 -24.35 -13.18
C LYS A 496 -12.23 -25.42 -13.98
N THR A 497 -11.70 -25.85 -15.13
CA THR A 497 -12.27 -26.99 -15.87
C THR A 497 -12.42 -28.20 -14.95
N ASN A 498 -13.66 -28.65 -14.73
CA ASN A 498 -14.02 -29.75 -13.81
C ASN A 498 -13.57 -29.54 -12.35
N GLY A 499 -13.46 -28.28 -11.89
CA GLY A 499 -13.05 -27.92 -10.53
C GLY A 499 -13.99 -26.89 -9.88
N PRO A 500 -13.62 -26.35 -8.70
CA PRO A 500 -14.39 -25.31 -8.03
C PRO A 500 -14.30 -23.96 -8.76
N SER A 501 -15.14 -23.02 -8.35
CA SER A 501 -15.06 -21.61 -8.73
C SER A 501 -13.70 -21.03 -8.32
N LEU A 502 -13.17 -20.10 -9.11
CA LEU A 502 -11.92 -19.38 -8.91
C LEU A 502 -12.17 -17.93 -8.49
N ALA A 503 -13.27 -17.35 -8.95
CA ALA A 503 -13.83 -16.07 -8.52
C ALA A 503 -15.28 -15.99 -8.99
N SER A 504 -16.09 -15.17 -8.34
CA SER A 504 -17.45 -14.87 -8.78
C SER A 504 -17.80 -13.41 -8.54
N VAL A 505 -18.71 -12.89 -9.36
CA VAL A 505 -19.24 -11.55 -9.22
C VAL A 505 -20.75 -11.60 -9.33
N ARG A 506 -21.42 -10.99 -8.36
CA ARG A 506 -22.85 -10.75 -8.36
C ARG A 506 -23.11 -9.33 -8.83
N ILE A 507 -23.74 -9.20 -9.99
CA ILE A 507 -24.21 -7.92 -10.51
C ILE A 507 -25.66 -7.75 -10.07
N ARG A 508 -25.92 -6.76 -9.21
CA ARG A 508 -27.26 -6.53 -8.66
C ARG A 508 -28.16 -5.83 -9.65
N ASN A 509 -29.47 -6.08 -9.51
CA ASN A 509 -30.52 -5.28 -10.14
C ASN A 509 -30.44 -5.16 -11.67
N MET A 510 -29.88 -6.14 -12.38
CA MET A 510 -29.74 -6.17 -13.86
C MET A 510 -31.06 -5.95 -14.64
N GLY A 511 -32.22 -6.08 -13.99
CA GLY A 511 -33.52 -5.72 -14.55
C GLY A 511 -33.84 -4.21 -14.59
N ARG A 512 -32.97 -3.34 -14.07
CA ARG A 512 -33.11 -1.87 -14.13
C ARG A 512 -32.24 -1.32 -15.24
N GLU A 513 -32.83 -0.65 -16.23
CA GLU A 513 -32.07 -0.17 -17.40
C GLU A 513 -31.02 0.89 -17.07
N GLU A 514 -31.21 1.70 -16.02
CA GLU A 514 -30.39 2.88 -15.70
C GLU A 514 -29.25 2.61 -14.68
N GLY A 515 -28.98 1.34 -14.36
CA GLY A 515 -27.97 0.95 -13.36
C GLY A 515 -27.64 -0.54 -13.43
N ARG A 516 -27.40 -1.04 -14.65
CA ARG A 516 -26.98 -2.42 -14.92
C ARG A 516 -25.64 -2.38 -15.62
N ILE A 517 -24.93 -3.51 -15.64
CA ILE A 517 -23.71 -3.63 -16.44
C ILE A 517 -24.07 -4.16 -17.83
N GLU A 518 -23.79 -3.40 -18.88
CA GLU A 518 -24.19 -3.76 -20.25
C GLU A 518 -23.24 -4.75 -20.92
N ALA A 519 -21.95 -4.69 -20.59
CA ALA A 519 -20.92 -5.37 -21.36
C ALA A 519 -20.06 -6.28 -20.51
N LEU A 520 -19.73 -7.45 -21.07
CA LEU A 520 -18.71 -8.36 -20.56
C LEU A 520 -17.56 -8.44 -21.56
N GLU A 521 -16.34 -8.25 -21.07
CA GLU A 521 -15.11 -8.44 -21.83
C GLU A 521 -14.19 -9.42 -21.11
N ILE A 522 -13.47 -10.23 -21.87
CA ILE A 522 -12.58 -11.24 -21.31
C ILE A 522 -11.15 -10.87 -21.67
N TYR A 523 -10.25 -11.00 -20.70
CA TYR A 523 -8.85 -10.67 -20.78
C TYR A 523 -7.99 -11.85 -20.32
N ASN A 524 -6.73 -11.84 -20.74
CA ASN A 524 -5.69 -12.74 -20.22
C ASN A 524 -4.37 -11.96 -20.20
N GLY A 525 -3.92 -11.57 -19.01
CA GLY A 525 -2.69 -10.80 -18.82
C GLY A 525 -2.75 -9.47 -19.54
N GLY A 526 -3.83 -8.71 -19.31
CA GLY A 526 -4.08 -7.41 -19.96
C GLY A 526 -4.44 -7.45 -21.45
N ARG A 527 -4.41 -8.61 -22.10
CA ARG A 527 -4.82 -8.75 -23.50
C ARG A 527 -6.27 -9.21 -23.61
N LYS A 528 -7.12 -8.39 -24.24
CA LYS A 528 -8.50 -8.77 -24.56
C LYS A 528 -8.53 -10.02 -25.45
N VAL A 529 -9.37 -10.97 -25.07
CA VAL A 529 -9.61 -12.21 -25.81
C VAL A 529 -11.08 -12.30 -26.23
N GLY A 530 -11.31 -12.61 -27.50
CA GLY A 530 -12.67 -12.67 -28.04
C GLY A 530 -13.28 -11.30 -28.28
N ARG A 531 -14.62 -11.23 -28.26
CA ARG A 531 -15.41 -10.03 -28.52
C ARG A 531 -16.12 -9.58 -27.25
N THR A 532 -16.55 -8.31 -27.21
CA THR A 532 -17.45 -7.82 -26.16
C THR A 532 -18.79 -8.56 -26.25
N ILE A 533 -19.29 -8.97 -25.10
CA ILE A 533 -20.52 -9.75 -24.94
C ILE A 533 -21.57 -8.84 -24.30
N ASP A 534 -22.80 -8.91 -24.81
CA ASP A 534 -23.95 -8.17 -24.27
C ASP A 534 -24.54 -8.90 -23.05
N LEU A 535 -24.38 -8.31 -21.86
CA LEU A 535 -24.84 -8.87 -20.60
C LEU A 535 -26.36 -8.77 -20.41
N ASP A 536 -27.03 -7.84 -21.10
CA ASP A 536 -28.50 -7.74 -21.04
C ASP A 536 -29.13 -8.97 -21.71
N SER A 537 -28.65 -9.31 -22.90
CA SER A 537 -29.03 -10.53 -23.61
C SER A 537 -28.77 -11.80 -22.76
N ILE A 538 -27.67 -11.84 -22.02
CA ILE A 538 -27.34 -12.95 -21.11
C ILE A 538 -28.34 -13.02 -19.96
N TYR A 539 -28.63 -11.89 -19.31
CA TYR A 539 -29.57 -11.83 -18.19
C TYR A 539 -30.98 -12.26 -18.59
N VAL A 540 -31.48 -11.84 -19.77
CA VAL A 540 -32.80 -12.23 -20.29
C VAL A 540 -32.89 -13.73 -20.57
N GLN A 541 -31.79 -14.34 -21.06
CA GLN A 541 -31.74 -15.77 -21.41
C GLN A 541 -31.40 -16.69 -20.21
N SER A 542 -30.88 -16.13 -19.12
CA SER A 542 -30.48 -16.89 -17.93
C SER A 542 -31.68 -17.27 -17.05
N ASP A 543 -31.62 -18.46 -16.45
CA ASP A 543 -32.51 -18.89 -15.37
C ASP A 543 -31.72 -19.12 -14.07
N ASP A 544 -32.36 -19.73 -13.07
CA ASP A 544 -31.76 -20.04 -11.78
C ASP A 544 -30.85 -21.28 -11.82
N ARG A 545 -30.54 -21.84 -12.99
CA ARG A 545 -29.55 -22.90 -13.19
C ARG A 545 -28.25 -22.29 -13.70
N TYR A 546 -27.13 -23.00 -13.47
CA TYR A 546 -25.86 -22.60 -14.05
C TYR A 546 -25.89 -22.83 -15.56
N ALA A 547 -26.04 -21.75 -16.32
CA ALA A 547 -25.97 -21.78 -17.76
C ALA A 547 -24.54 -21.50 -18.22
N ARG A 548 -24.03 -22.33 -19.12
CA ARG A 548 -22.73 -22.14 -19.76
C ARG A 548 -22.93 -21.39 -21.07
N PHE A 549 -21.98 -20.51 -21.37
CA PHE A 549 -21.92 -19.78 -22.63
C PHE A 549 -21.71 -20.72 -23.83
N GLN A 550 -22.48 -20.55 -24.90
CA GLN A 550 -22.29 -21.15 -26.24
C GLN A 550 -22.14 -20.02 -27.27
N VAL A 551 -21.07 -20.04 -28.07
CA VAL A 551 -20.83 -18.98 -29.06
C VAL A 551 -21.68 -19.27 -30.30
N SER A 552 -22.59 -18.37 -30.70
CA SER A 552 -23.52 -18.67 -31.80
C SER A 552 -23.00 -18.24 -33.18
N GLU A 553 -22.17 -17.19 -33.32
CA GLU A 553 -21.58 -16.81 -34.61
C GLU A 553 -20.38 -15.83 -34.50
N PHE A 554 -19.30 -16.09 -35.26
CA PHE A 554 -18.13 -15.18 -35.41
C PHE A 554 -18.27 -14.19 -36.59
N SER A 555 -19.38 -14.18 -37.33
CA SER A 555 -19.53 -13.42 -38.59
C SER A 555 -20.16 -12.03 -38.48
N SER A 556 -20.88 -11.71 -37.40
CA SER A 556 -21.50 -10.38 -37.20
C SER A 556 -20.57 -9.42 -36.47
N SER A 557 -20.73 -8.10 -36.66
CA SER A 557 -19.97 -7.04 -35.96
C SER A 557 -20.21 -7.00 -34.44
N VAL A 558 -21.26 -7.69 -33.96
CA VAL A 558 -21.59 -7.94 -32.56
C VAL A 558 -21.53 -9.45 -32.35
N GLY A 559 -20.59 -9.97 -31.56
CA GLY A 559 -20.53 -11.40 -31.26
C GLY A 559 -21.68 -11.77 -30.34
N GLN A 560 -22.62 -12.60 -30.80
CA GLN A 560 -23.66 -13.17 -29.94
C GLN A 560 -23.11 -14.42 -29.25
N ILE A 561 -23.16 -14.44 -27.92
CA ILE A 561 -22.96 -15.66 -27.13
C ILE A 561 -24.34 -16.03 -26.58
N ALA A 562 -24.88 -17.16 -27.03
CA ALA A 562 -26.14 -17.73 -26.55
C ALA A 562 -25.88 -18.61 -25.32
N LEU A 563 -26.79 -18.64 -24.36
CA LEU A 563 -26.69 -19.57 -23.23
C LEU A 563 -27.20 -20.96 -23.64
N ARG A 564 -26.50 -22.03 -23.24
CA ARG A 564 -27.01 -23.39 -23.40
C ARG A 564 -27.98 -23.69 -22.24
N VAL A 565 -29.28 -23.76 -22.55
CA VAL A 565 -30.40 -24.03 -21.60
C VAL A 565 -30.46 -25.49 -21.16
#